data_AF-D0LGX6-F1
#
_entry.id   AF-D0LGX6-F1
#
_cell.length_a   1.000
_cell.length_b   1.000
_cell.length_c   1.000
_cell.angle_alpha   90.00
_cell.angle_beta   90.00
_cell.angle_gamma   90.00
#
_symmetry.space_group_name_H-M   'P 1'
#
loop_
_entity.id
_entity.type
_entity.pdbx_description
1 polymer ?
#
loop_
_entity_poly.entity_id
_entity_poly.type
_entity_poly.pdbx_seq_one_letter_code
_entity_poly.pdbx_strand_id
1 'polypeptide(L)'
;MLISASALSVLLGAAPAFAAPVREGAPSASQAPRALSPAELRQRVGDAVARAVQLGNEGQFDTALAVLDQQLANAPTNQRLLQQRGILSLERRDFASALESFERLLAAGPRGANRRKVRRIIRDLRHIRSTSVEVQLVPPADVYLDDRRFGKICESSATCTIPILPGTFEVFVEREGYASEQHRVQVHRNNRHIITQTLEELPSAFTLEVSPVDARVRVDEAVWTPPETDADNDAAQLPAGVHRVLVHKSGYFSREVEAVAERGQPVHLAVSLTPRQDLLVSPAHARLFIEGRPLELVESTAYPTAENKRLVRRVAARWPADRGEVVLEARARGYLPQRVRIPSGRPPGTLVDIALRPLPPPEPVAETPPWWRNRGTLGVGAASLGIAASTSVAVFYTLRAHRLLESVHARCETPPCDDEARADVFAAADAAGNADIASAGALLFTLGGLQAWQWNAAPAERGMSTRRTVAIGASLALAAGAATFGRHYHTRASERREAARALCDAAGSCVRDGLALLRQADGDSATARMGWLLTGASVANAALLWWLTPDADDSDPHDALRVGPAFGAAEIGIEVTGSFD
;
A
#
# COMPACT_ATOMS: atom_id res chain seq x y z
N MET A 1 6.08 -15.40 -25.36
CA MET A 1 5.74 -16.10 -26.62
C MET A 1 7.01 -16.81 -27.10
N LEU A 2 7.01 -18.16 -27.00
CA LEU A 2 7.85 -19.19 -27.65
C LEU A 2 9.39 -19.08 -27.50
N ILE A 3 10.14 -20.17 -27.25
CA ILE A 3 10.47 -21.29 -28.18
C ILE A 3 10.94 -22.48 -27.29
N SER A 4 10.16 -23.54 -27.12
CA SER A 4 10.20 -24.87 -27.81
C SER A 4 11.56 -25.60 -27.81
N ALA A 5 11.62 -26.70 -27.06
CA ALA A 5 12.70 -27.69 -27.05
C ALA A 5 12.36 -28.91 -27.89
N SER A 6 13.38 -29.44 -28.57
CA SER A 6 13.50 -30.75 -29.22
C SER A 6 14.93 -31.21 -28.90
N ALA A 7 15.34 -32.45 -28.70
CA ALA A 7 14.79 -33.78 -28.87
C ALA A 7 15.71 -34.74 -28.07
N LEU A 8 15.25 -35.96 -27.76
CA LEU A 8 15.87 -37.20 -28.26
C LEU A 8 15.14 -38.43 -27.71
N SER A 9 14.72 -39.28 -28.64
CA SER A 9 14.33 -40.68 -28.43
C SER A 9 15.57 -41.54 -28.17
N VAL A 10 15.44 -42.66 -27.44
CA VAL A 10 15.71 -44.03 -27.91
C VAL A 10 15.34 -45.02 -26.78
N LEU A 11 14.44 -45.94 -27.12
CA LEU A 11 14.08 -47.14 -26.39
C LEU A 11 15.15 -48.22 -26.58
N LEU A 12 15.54 -48.92 -25.50
CA LEU A 12 15.92 -50.33 -25.55
C LEU A 12 15.55 -51.01 -24.23
N GLY A 13 14.86 -52.14 -24.34
CA GLY A 13 14.22 -52.83 -23.23
C GLY A 13 15.19 -53.58 -22.31
N ALA A 14 14.79 -53.65 -21.04
CA ALA A 14 15.23 -54.66 -20.09
C ALA A 14 13.99 -55.16 -19.34
N ALA A 15 13.84 -56.48 -19.32
CA ALA A 15 12.75 -57.20 -18.69
C ALA A 15 12.66 -56.92 -17.17
N PRO A 16 11.45 -56.89 -16.56
CA PRO A 16 11.36 -56.94 -15.12
C PRO A 16 11.63 -58.39 -14.67
N ALA A 17 12.65 -58.56 -13.84
CA ALA A 17 12.80 -59.78 -13.06
C ALA A 17 11.54 -59.96 -12.19
N PHE A 18 10.90 -61.13 -12.30
CA PHE A 18 9.88 -61.58 -11.37
C PHE A 18 10.49 -61.63 -9.96
N ALA A 19 10.27 -60.59 -9.16
CA ALA A 19 10.36 -60.70 -7.72
C ALA A 19 9.13 -61.48 -7.24
N ALA A 20 9.37 -62.68 -6.70
CA ALA A 20 8.35 -63.46 -6.02
C ALA A 20 7.64 -62.59 -4.95
N PRO A 21 6.33 -62.77 -4.74
CA PRO A 21 5.68 -62.12 -3.60
C PRO A 21 6.32 -62.68 -2.35
N VAL A 22 7.06 -61.83 -1.62
CA VAL A 22 7.36 -62.09 -0.22
C VAL A 22 6.00 -62.21 0.45
N ARG A 23 5.68 -63.44 0.84
CA ARG A 23 4.56 -63.77 1.70
C ARG A 23 4.87 -63.09 3.03
N GLU A 24 4.41 -61.84 3.19
CA GLU A 24 4.32 -61.19 4.49
C GLU A 24 3.55 -62.16 5.38
N GLY A 25 4.28 -62.80 6.28
CA GLY A 25 3.67 -63.54 7.37
C GLY A 25 2.75 -62.56 8.06
N ALA A 26 1.45 -62.86 8.00
CA ALA A 26 0.45 -62.20 8.82
C ALA A 26 1.02 -62.04 10.24
N PRO A 27 0.99 -60.84 10.85
CA PRO A 27 1.37 -60.69 12.24
C PRO A 27 0.50 -61.67 13.03
N SER A 28 1.15 -62.64 13.68
CA SER A 28 0.46 -63.63 14.49
C SER A 28 -0.40 -62.88 15.50
N ALA A 29 -1.72 -62.95 15.31
CA ALA A 29 -2.65 -62.64 16.37
C ALA A 29 -2.31 -63.53 17.59
N SER A 30 -2.35 -62.93 18.78
CA SER A 30 -2.14 -63.54 20.10
C SER A 30 -0.69 -63.59 20.62
N GLN A 31 -0.18 -62.44 21.04
CA GLN A 31 0.34 -62.35 22.40
C GLN A 31 -0.30 -61.14 23.07
N ALA A 32 -1.45 -61.37 23.73
CA ALA A 32 -1.84 -60.51 24.84
C ALA A 32 -0.64 -60.37 25.78
N PRO A 33 -0.38 -59.19 26.39
CA PRO A 33 0.78 -59.02 27.26
C PRO A 33 0.79 -60.15 28.28
N ARG A 34 1.78 -61.05 28.16
CA ARG A 34 1.93 -62.19 29.06
C ARG A 34 2.02 -61.64 30.46
N ALA A 35 1.08 -62.00 31.33
CA ALA A 35 1.11 -61.63 32.73
C ALA A 35 2.45 -62.11 33.31
N LEU A 36 3.25 -61.16 33.80
CA LEU A 36 4.58 -61.43 34.34
C LEU A 36 4.43 -62.35 35.55
N SER A 37 5.27 -63.38 35.63
CA SER A 37 5.32 -64.22 36.83
C SER A 37 5.79 -63.39 38.05
N PRO A 38 5.43 -63.78 39.29
CA PRO A 38 5.89 -63.09 40.48
C PRO A 38 7.43 -63.04 40.64
N ALA A 39 8.17 -63.96 40.00
CA ALA A 39 9.63 -63.95 40.00
C ALA A 39 10.17 -62.92 38.99
N GLU A 40 9.66 -62.93 37.76
CA GLU A 40 10.03 -61.96 36.72
C GLU A 40 9.68 -60.52 37.14
N LEU A 41 8.52 -60.32 37.79
CA LEU A 41 8.14 -59.01 38.32
C LEU A 41 9.11 -58.54 39.41
N ARG A 42 9.52 -59.42 40.33
CA ARG A 42 10.51 -59.08 41.37
C ARG A 42 11.86 -58.69 40.78
N GLN A 43 12.31 -59.43 39.76
CA GLN A 43 13.56 -59.14 39.07
C GLN A 43 13.49 -57.80 38.35
N ARG A 44 12.47 -57.58 37.51
CA ARG A 44 12.27 -56.31 36.78
C ARG A 44 12.17 -55.10 37.71
N VAL A 45 11.49 -55.23 38.85
CA VAL A 45 11.44 -54.19 39.88
C VAL A 45 12.83 -53.91 40.46
N GLY A 46 13.61 -54.96 40.75
CA GLY A 46 14.98 -54.82 41.24
C GLY A 46 15.87 -54.08 40.25
N ASP A 47 15.84 -54.50 38.98
CA ASP A 47 16.63 -53.94 37.89
C ASP A 47 16.25 -52.48 37.61
N ALA A 48 14.94 -52.18 37.58
CA ALA A 48 14.45 -50.83 37.37
C ALA A 48 14.85 -49.88 38.51
N VAL A 49 14.82 -50.33 39.76
CA VAL A 49 15.30 -49.54 40.90
C VAL A 49 16.80 -49.28 40.80
N ALA A 50 17.59 -50.31 40.51
CA ALA A 50 19.05 -50.15 40.38
C ALA A 50 19.40 -49.15 39.27
N ARG A 51 18.73 -49.27 38.12
CA ARG A 51 18.90 -48.36 36.98
C ARG A 51 18.46 -46.93 37.32
N ALA A 52 17.31 -46.76 37.99
CA ALA A 52 16.82 -45.44 38.37
C ALA A 52 17.75 -44.73 39.36
N VAL A 53 18.33 -45.46 40.33
CA VAL A 53 19.33 -44.91 41.25
C VAL A 53 20.59 -44.48 40.51
N GLN A 54 21.08 -45.29 39.56
CA GLN A 54 22.23 -44.91 38.73
C GLN A 54 21.94 -43.64 37.93
N LEU A 55 20.82 -43.59 37.22
CA LEU A 55 20.40 -42.42 36.44
C LEU A 55 20.24 -41.17 37.31
N GLY A 56 19.70 -41.31 38.53
CA GLY A 56 19.61 -40.22 39.50
C GLY A 56 20.98 -39.67 39.92
N ASN A 57 21.95 -40.56 40.18
CA ASN A 57 23.32 -40.15 40.49
C ASN A 57 24.02 -39.45 39.31
N GLU A 58 23.62 -39.78 38.08
CA GLU A 58 24.06 -39.11 36.84
C GLU A 58 23.31 -37.79 36.57
N GLY A 59 22.33 -37.42 37.42
CA GLY A 59 21.49 -36.22 37.26
C GLY A 59 20.36 -36.36 36.23
N GLN A 60 20.16 -37.56 35.65
CA GLN A 60 19.12 -37.84 34.66
C GLN A 60 17.79 -38.17 35.33
N PHE A 61 17.24 -37.22 36.10
CA PHE A 61 16.05 -37.44 36.92
C PHE A 61 14.80 -37.79 36.10
N ASP A 62 14.57 -37.15 34.95
CA ASP A 62 13.44 -37.45 34.07
C ASP A 62 13.46 -38.90 33.59
N THR A 63 14.60 -39.35 33.08
CA THR A 63 14.80 -40.74 32.62
C THR A 63 14.66 -41.73 33.78
N ALA A 64 15.21 -41.40 34.96
CA ALA A 64 15.12 -42.24 36.16
C ALA A 64 13.67 -42.42 36.61
N LEU A 65 12.89 -41.33 36.66
CA LEU A 65 11.47 -41.35 37.05
C LEU A 65 10.63 -42.13 36.02
N ALA A 66 10.87 -41.94 34.72
CA ALA A 66 10.18 -42.68 33.66
C ALA A 66 10.36 -44.21 33.78
N VAL A 67 11.58 -44.67 34.13
CA VAL A 67 11.86 -46.10 34.36
C VAL A 67 11.04 -46.64 35.54
N LEU A 68 10.91 -45.87 36.62
CA LEU A 68 10.11 -46.26 37.79
C LEU A 68 8.61 -46.25 37.49
N ASP A 69 8.12 -45.22 36.80
CA ASP A 69 6.72 -45.05 36.46
C ASP A 69 6.23 -46.19 35.54
N GLN A 70 7.07 -46.63 34.60
CA GLN A 70 6.78 -47.80 33.76
C GLN A 70 6.55 -49.07 34.61
N GLN A 71 7.35 -49.29 35.66
CA GLN A 71 7.15 -50.46 36.53
C GLN A 71 5.99 -50.26 37.50
N LEU A 72 5.73 -49.03 37.96
CA LEU A 72 4.58 -48.70 38.80
C LEU A 72 3.25 -48.90 38.07
N ALA A 73 3.21 -48.76 36.74
CA ALA A 73 2.03 -49.12 35.95
C ALA A 73 1.64 -50.60 36.11
N ASN A 74 2.64 -51.49 36.22
CA ASN A 74 2.44 -52.93 36.40
C ASN A 74 2.32 -53.34 37.87
N ALA A 75 2.89 -52.57 38.80
CA ALA A 75 2.85 -52.83 40.23
C ALA A 75 2.57 -51.55 41.06
N PRO A 76 1.34 -51.02 41.04
CA PRO A 76 1.01 -49.68 41.56
C PRO A 76 1.22 -49.47 43.06
N THR A 77 1.23 -50.56 43.83
CA THR A 77 1.37 -50.57 45.30
C THR A 77 2.74 -51.10 45.74
N ASN A 78 3.67 -51.33 44.81
CA ASN A 78 4.99 -51.83 45.16
C ASN A 78 5.74 -50.79 46.01
N GLN A 79 5.96 -51.12 47.28
CA GLN A 79 6.55 -50.20 48.25
C GLN A 79 7.95 -49.73 47.85
N ARG A 80 8.76 -50.60 47.22
CA ARG A 80 10.14 -50.25 46.83
C ARG A 80 10.15 -49.24 45.69
N LEU A 81 9.32 -49.43 44.67
CA LEU A 81 9.19 -48.48 43.56
C LEU A 81 8.68 -47.12 44.05
N LEU A 82 7.61 -47.10 44.85
CA LEU A 82 7.04 -45.86 45.39
C LEU A 82 8.04 -45.10 46.28
N GLN A 83 8.82 -45.82 47.09
CA GLN A 83 9.86 -45.21 47.91
C GLN A 83 10.96 -44.57 47.04
N GLN A 84 11.42 -45.27 46.01
CA GLN A 84 12.49 -44.77 45.14
C GLN A 84 12.02 -43.59 44.28
N ARG A 85 10.79 -43.64 43.77
CA ARG A 85 10.18 -42.50 43.07
C ARG A 85 10.13 -41.28 43.99
N GLY A 86 9.65 -41.45 45.22
CA GLY A 86 9.60 -40.37 46.21
C GLY A 86 10.97 -39.80 46.58
N ILE A 87 12.02 -40.63 46.66
CA ILE A 87 13.39 -40.18 46.93
C ILE A 87 13.94 -39.37 45.74
N LEU A 88 13.84 -39.91 44.52
CA LEU A 88 14.32 -39.21 43.32
C LEU A 88 13.57 -37.89 43.09
N SER A 89 12.27 -37.83 43.37
CA SER A 89 11.51 -36.58 43.31
C SER A 89 11.99 -35.55 44.34
N LEU A 90 12.37 -35.96 45.56
CA LEU A 90 12.97 -35.06 46.56
C LEU A 90 14.32 -34.50 46.09
N GLU A 91 15.16 -35.37 45.52
CA GLU A 91 16.47 -34.98 44.99
C GLU A 91 16.34 -34.00 43.84
N ARG A 92 15.34 -34.20 42.97
CA ARG A 92 14.99 -33.29 41.86
C ARG A 92 14.26 -32.01 42.30
N ARG A 93 13.96 -31.82 43.59
CA ARG A 93 13.10 -30.71 44.08
C ARG A 93 11.64 -30.73 43.61
N ASP A 94 11.16 -31.82 43.03
CA ASP A 94 9.73 -32.02 42.75
C ASP A 94 9.03 -32.50 44.03
N PHE A 95 8.78 -31.55 44.93
CA PHE A 95 8.17 -31.83 46.22
C PHE A 95 6.72 -32.32 46.10
N ALA A 96 6.01 -31.93 45.03
CA ALA A 96 4.64 -32.35 44.77
C ALA A 96 4.56 -33.84 44.45
N SER A 97 5.36 -34.31 43.48
CA SER A 97 5.43 -35.73 43.13
C SER A 97 6.04 -36.57 44.25
N ALA A 98 6.97 -36.00 45.04
CA ALA A 98 7.49 -36.66 46.23
C ALA A 98 6.38 -36.92 47.26
N LEU A 99 5.56 -35.90 47.59
CA LEU A 99 4.47 -36.02 48.54
C LEU A 99 3.47 -37.09 48.10
N GLU A 100 3.07 -37.07 46.83
CA GLU A 100 2.17 -38.07 46.23
C GLU A 100 2.74 -39.49 46.36
N SER A 101 4.02 -39.68 46.01
CA SER A 101 4.70 -40.97 46.09
C SER A 101 4.73 -41.52 47.52
N PHE A 102 5.03 -40.67 48.51
CA PHE A 102 5.06 -41.08 49.90
C PHE A 102 3.66 -41.33 50.48
N GLU A 103 2.65 -40.57 50.07
CA GLU A 103 1.25 -40.83 50.46
C GLU A 103 0.77 -42.19 49.93
N ARG A 104 1.07 -42.50 48.66
CA ARG A 104 0.82 -43.82 48.05
C ARG A 104 1.60 -44.93 48.76
N LEU A 105 2.87 -44.68 49.11
CA LEU A 105 3.66 -45.62 49.89
C LEU A 105 3.02 -45.88 51.26
N LEU A 106 2.55 -44.85 51.97
CA LEU A 106 1.89 -45.01 53.26
C LEU A 106 0.60 -45.83 53.14
N ALA A 107 -0.18 -45.63 52.06
CA ALA A 107 -1.38 -46.39 51.75
C ALA A 107 -1.08 -47.87 51.45
N ALA A 108 0.06 -48.17 50.83
CA ALA A 108 0.53 -49.54 50.57
C ALA A 108 0.95 -50.33 51.84
N GLY A 109 0.89 -49.71 53.02
CA GLY A 109 1.04 -50.40 54.31
C GLY A 109 2.46 -50.78 54.74
N PRO A 110 3.46 -49.87 54.70
CA PRO A 110 4.78 -50.12 55.27
C PRO A 110 4.64 -50.35 56.79
N ARG A 111 5.53 -51.18 57.36
CA ARG A 111 5.50 -51.57 58.77
C ARG A 111 6.70 -51.02 59.55
N GLY A 112 6.59 -51.04 60.88
CA GLY A 112 7.70 -50.71 61.79
C GLY A 112 8.31 -49.33 61.58
N ALA A 113 9.64 -49.28 61.53
CA ALA A 113 10.42 -48.04 61.37
C ALA A 113 10.12 -47.30 60.06
N ASN A 114 9.92 -48.03 58.95
CA ASN A 114 9.65 -47.43 57.64
C ASN A 114 8.35 -46.62 57.65
N ARG A 115 7.28 -47.13 58.29
CA ARG A 115 6.02 -46.38 58.45
C ARG A 115 6.22 -45.06 59.19
N ARG A 116 7.03 -45.07 60.26
CA ARG A 116 7.34 -43.85 61.03
C ARG A 116 8.14 -42.85 60.21
N LYS A 117 9.13 -43.32 59.43
CA LYS A 117 9.93 -42.47 58.53
C LYS A 117 9.06 -41.80 57.46
N VAL A 118 8.22 -42.57 56.76
CA VAL A 118 7.32 -42.06 55.71
C VAL A 118 6.34 -41.03 56.28
N ARG A 119 5.75 -41.29 57.45
CA ARG A 119 4.85 -40.32 58.12
C ARG A 119 5.54 -39.00 58.48
N ARG A 120 6.83 -39.03 58.83
CA ARG A 120 7.61 -37.82 59.09
C ARG A 120 7.81 -37.04 57.79
N ILE A 121 8.28 -37.70 56.72
CA ILE A 121 8.48 -37.07 55.41
C ILE A 121 7.19 -36.42 54.90
N ILE A 122 6.05 -37.12 54.96
CA ILE A 122 4.76 -36.57 54.55
C ILE A 122 4.40 -35.32 55.37
N ARG A 123 4.64 -35.32 56.69
CA ARG A 123 4.36 -34.16 57.54
C ARG A 123 5.17 -32.96 57.08
N ASP A 124 6.45 -33.15 56.78
CA ASP A 124 7.35 -32.10 56.34
C ASP A 124 6.95 -31.59 54.94
N LEU A 125 6.61 -32.49 54.02
CA LEU A 125 6.17 -32.17 52.67
C LEU A 125 4.79 -31.51 52.58
N ARG A 126 3.89 -31.71 53.55
CA ARG A 126 2.56 -31.07 53.53
C ARG A 126 2.61 -29.54 53.46
N HIS A 127 3.72 -28.93 53.88
CA HIS A 127 3.88 -27.48 53.84
C HIS A 127 3.85 -26.90 52.41
N ILE A 128 4.15 -27.70 51.39
CA ILE A 128 4.08 -27.26 49.98
C ILE A 128 2.64 -26.97 49.52
N ARG A 129 1.62 -27.46 50.24
CA ARG A 129 0.21 -27.19 49.91
C ARG A 129 -0.22 -25.76 50.22
N SER A 130 0.52 -25.08 51.09
CA SER A 130 0.24 -23.70 51.52
C SER A 130 1.41 -22.75 51.24
N THR A 131 2.51 -23.26 50.68
CA THR A 131 3.76 -22.52 50.48
C THR A 131 4.19 -22.67 49.03
N SER A 132 4.32 -21.56 48.31
CA SER A 132 4.64 -21.58 46.88
C SER A 132 5.38 -20.33 46.43
N VAL A 133 6.08 -20.45 45.31
CA VAL A 133 6.60 -19.32 44.54
C VAL A 133 5.77 -19.21 43.27
N GLU A 134 5.22 -18.03 43.02
CA GLU A 134 4.56 -17.72 41.76
C GLU A 134 5.47 -16.80 40.95
N VAL A 135 5.81 -17.20 39.74
CA VAL A 135 6.65 -16.43 38.81
C VAL A 135 5.76 -15.97 37.67
N GLN A 136 5.67 -14.66 37.48
CA GLN A 136 4.92 -13.99 36.43
C GLN A 136 5.90 -13.38 35.43
N LEU A 137 5.78 -13.75 34.16
CA LEU A 137 6.79 -13.54 33.13
C LEU A 137 6.22 -12.85 31.90
N VAL A 138 6.93 -11.81 31.45
CA VAL A 138 6.63 -11.11 30.19
C VAL A 138 7.94 -10.99 29.39
N PRO A 139 8.12 -11.70 28.27
CA PRO A 139 7.24 -12.71 27.68
C PRO A 139 7.38 -14.09 28.38
N PRO A 140 6.57 -15.11 28.00
CA PRO A 140 6.64 -16.46 28.60
C PRO A 140 8.03 -17.09 28.50
N ALA A 141 8.53 -17.72 29.56
CA ALA A 141 9.89 -18.26 29.56
C ALA A 141 10.01 -19.57 30.36
N ASP A 142 11.19 -20.19 30.30
CA ASP A 142 11.52 -21.38 31.07
C ASP A 142 11.98 -20.99 32.47
N VAL A 143 11.54 -21.76 33.48
CA VAL A 143 11.88 -21.50 34.88
C VAL A 143 12.57 -22.72 35.49
N TYR A 144 13.69 -22.47 36.16
CA TYR A 144 14.46 -23.47 36.89
C TYR A 144 14.54 -23.09 38.37
N LEU A 145 14.69 -24.09 39.24
CA LEU A 145 14.79 -23.92 40.68
C LEU A 145 16.10 -24.54 41.19
N ASP A 146 16.88 -23.77 41.94
CA ASP A 146 18.22 -24.06 42.50
C ASP A 146 19.32 -24.36 41.48
N ASP A 147 19.10 -25.32 40.57
CA ASP A 147 20.08 -25.74 39.55
C ASP A 147 19.33 -26.16 38.27
N ARG A 148 19.87 -25.77 37.11
CA ARG A 148 19.36 -26.16 35.78
C ARG A 148 19.32 -27.68 35.58
N ARG A 149 20.18 -28.42 36.29
CA ARG A 149 20.26 -29.90 36.23
C ARG A 149 19.01 -30.61 36.72
N PHE A 150 18.16 -29.96 37.52
CA PHE A 150 16.88 -30.54 37.96
C PHE A 150 15.80 -30.51 36.86
N GLY A 151 16.13 -29.91 35.71
CA GLY A 151 15.24 -29.73 34.58
C GLY A 151 14.36 -28.49 34.73
N LYS A 152 13.61 -28.19 33.68
CA LYS A 152 12.64 -27.10 33.65
C LYS A 152 11.48 -27.44 34.59
N ILE A 153 11.15 -26.54 35.51
CA ILE A 153 9.96 -26.67 36.35
C ILE A 153 8.73 -26.19 35.59
N CYS A 154 8.90 -25.12 34.82
CA CYS A 154 7.91 -24.61 33.89
C CYS A 154 8.57 -24.36 32.54
N GLU A 155 7.87 -24.75 31.48
CA GLU A 155 8.33 -24.57 30.10
C GLU A 155 7.47 -23.50 29.43
N SER A 156 8.14 -22.48 28.86
CA SER A 156 7.53 -21.43 28.03
C SER A 156 6.22 -20.84 28.61
N SER A 157 6.21 -20.57 29.91
CA SER A 157 5.00 -20.22 30.65
C SER A 157 4.99 -18.75 31.07
N ALA A 158 3.84 -18.07 30.93
CA ALA A 158 3.66 -16.68 31.39
C ALA A 158 3.45 -16.58 32.90
N THR A 159 2.93 -17.64 33.51
CA THR A 159 2.72 -17.72 34.96
C THR A 159 3.02 -19.14 35.40
N CYS A 160 3.85 -19.28 36.43
CA CYS A 160 4.33 -20.56 36.94
C CYS A 160 4.20 -20.56 38.46
N THR A 161 3.38 -21.45 39.02
CA THR A 161 3.26 -21.61 40.49
C THR A 161 3.97 -22.89 40.92
N ILE A 162 5.03 -22.73 41.69
CA ILE A 162 5.90 -23.80 42.15
C ILE A 162 5.63 -24.07 43.63
N PRO A 163 5.02 -25.22 43.99
CA PRO A 163 4.83 -25.60 45.39
C PRO A 163 6.17 -26.02 46.00
N ILE A 164 6.65 -25.28 47.01
CA ILE A 164 7.97 -25.51 47.59
C ILE A 164 7.96 -25.48 49.12
N LEU A 165 8.98 -26.07 49.72
CA LEU A 165 9.16 -26.01 51.17
C LEU A 165 9.63 -24.62 51.62
N PRO A 166 9.39 -24.23 52.88
CA PRO A 166 10.01 -23.03 53.44
C PRO A 166 11.54 -23.14 53.44
N GLY A 167 12.23 -22.08 53.01
CA GLY A 167 13.67 -22.08 52.83
C GLY A 167 14.13 -20.98 51.89
N THR A 168 15.42 -21.00 51.53
CA THR A 168 15.99 -20.09 50.53
C THR A 168 16.26 -20.86 49.26
N PHE A 169 15.83 -20.31 48.13
CA PHE A 169 15.95 -20.93 46.82
C PHE A 169 16.48 -19.92 45.79
N GLU A 170 17.07 -20.43 44.72
CA GLU A 170 17.42 -19.63 43.55
C GLU A 170 16.44 -19.97 42.42
N VAL A 171 15.88 -18.95 41.78
CA VAL A 171 14.96 -19.09 40.65
C VAL A 171 15.65 -18.51 39.43
N PHE A 172 15.88 -19.34 38.42
CA PHE A 172 16.45 -18.91 37.14
C PHE A 172 15.34 -18.82 36.11
N VAL A 173 15.34 -17.73 35.34
CA VAL A 173 14.40 -17.50 34.25
C VAL A 173 15.19 -17.32 32.97
N GLU A 174 14.88 -18.14 31.97
CA GLU A 174 15.63 -18.18 30.72
C GLU A 174 14.70 -18.29 29.52
N ARG A 175 15.08 -17.57 28.47
CA ARG A 175 14.45 -17.66 27.17
C ARG A 175 15.49 -17.36 26.11
N GLU A 176 15.47 -18.15 25.04
CA GLU A 176 16.38 -17.95 23.91
C GLU A 176 16.19 -16.54 23.30
N GLY A 177 17.30 -15.81 23.15
CA GLY A 177 17.31 -14.44 22.65
C GLY A 177 17.02 -13.35 23.69
N TYR A 178 16.86 -13.71 24.96
CA TYR A 178 16.63 -12.77 26.06
C TYR A 178 17.72 -12.91 27.12
N ALA A 179 17.93 -11.85 27.91
CA ALA A 179 18.82 -11.89 29.06
C ALA A 179 18.30 -12.90 30.11
N SER A 180 19.20 -13.71 30.67
CA SER A 180 18.87 -14.65 31.74
C SER A 180 18.81 -13.94 33.09
N GLU A 181 17.80 -14.25 33.89
CA GLU A 181 17.55 -13.62 35.18
C GLU A 181 17.67 -14.62 36.33
N GLN A 182 18.20 -14.17 37.47
CA GLN A 182 18.37 -14.99 38.68
C GLN A 182 17.82 -14.28 39.91
N HIS A 183 16.91 -14.95 40.62
CA HIS A 183 16.24 -14.43 41.81
C HIS A 183 16.54 -15.31 43.01
N ARG A 184 17.13 -14.74 44.06
CA ARG A 184 17.30 -15.43 45.35
C ARG A 184 16.10 -15.13 46.25
N VAL A 185 15.30 -16.14 46.54
CA VAL A 185 14.02 -15.97 47.24
C VAL A 185 14.03 -16.66 48.59
N GLN A 186 13.60 -15.95 49.63
CA GLN A 186 13.37 -16.52 50.95
C GLN A 186 11.88 -16.79 51.17
N VAL A 187 11.52 -18.07 51.14
CA VAL A 187 10.14 -18.54 51.24
C VAL A 187 9.80 -18.94 52.66
N HIS A 188 8.75 -18.31 53.16
CA HIS A 188 8.22 -18.53 54.50
C HIS A 188 7.03 -19.48 54.45
N ARG A 189 6.79 -20.21 55.54
CA ARG A 189 5.68 -21.17 55.63
C ARG A 189 4.34 -20.46 55.46
N ASN A 190 3.41 -21.12 54.76
CA ASN A 190 2.05 -20.63 54.50
C ASN A 190 2.02 -19.30 53.74
N ASN A 191 3.08 -19.01 52.98
CA ASN A 191 3.18 -17.81 52.18
C ASN A 191 3.34 -18.16 50.70
N ARG A 192 2.75 -17.32 49.85
CA ARG A 192 2.98 -17.33 48.42
C ARG A 192 3.88 -16.15 48.08
N HIS A 193 5.11 -16.42 47.65
CA HIS A 193 6.01 -15.39 47.19
C HIS A 193 5.78 -15.15 45.70
N ILE A 194 5.64 -13.90 45.27
CA ILE A 194 5.38 -13.55 43.88
C ILE A 194 6.61 -12.85 43.31
N ILE A 195 7.14 -13.39 42.21
CA ILE A 195 8.19 -12.78 41.40
C ILE A 195 7.54 -12.30 40.11
N THR A 196 7.75 -11.04 39.77
CA THR A 196 7.31 -10.48 38.49
C THR A 196 8.54 -10.07 37.71
N GLN A 197 8.73 -10.64 36.53
CA GLN A 197 9.89 -10.38 35.67
C GLN A 197 9.46 -10.06 34.25
N THR A 198 9.98 -8.94 33.73
CA THR A 198 9.96 -8.64 32.30
C THR A 198 11.35 -8.97 31.74
N LEU A 199 11.45 -9.82 30.73
CA LEU A 199 12.74 -10.16 30.14
C LEU A 199 13.13 -9.15 29.07
N GLU A 200 14.40 -8.75 29.10
CA GLU A 200 14.99 -7.85 28.10
C GLU A 200 15.57 -8.67 26.95
N GLU A 201 15.29 -8.26 25.71
CA GLU A 201 15.87 -8.88 24.52
C GLU A 201 17.36 -8.59 24.43
N LEU A 202 18.14 -9.60 24.04
CA LEU A 202 19.56 -9.42 23.80
C LEU A 202 19.80 -8.55 22.56
N PRO A 203 20.81 -7.66 22.59
CA PRO A 203 21.17 -6.89 21.42
C PRO A 203 21.70 -7.80 20.31
N SER A 204 21.44 -7.41 19.07
CA SER A 204 21.83 -8.13 17.86
C SER A 204 23.20 -7.67 17.38
N ALA A 205 24.05 -8.60 16.93
CA ALA A 205 25.28 -8.23 16.24
C ALA A 205 24.93 -7.59 14.89
N PHE A 206 25.46 -6.40 14.60
CA PHE A 206 25.14 -5.63 13.41
C PHE A 206 26.36 -5.46 12.52
N THR A 207 26.22 -5.86 11.27
CA THR A 207 27.24 -5.71 10.22
C THR A 207 26.64 -4.92 9.06
N LEU A 208 27.33 -3.85 8.66
CA LEU A 208 26.91 -2.98 7.58
C LEU A 208 27.98 -2.93 6.49
N GLU A 209 27.60 -3.32 5.28
CA GLU A 209 28.40 -3.16 4.08
C GLU A 209 27.86 -1.99 3.26
N VAL A 210 28.70 -0.99 2.98
CA VAL A 210 28.29 0.18 2.19
C VAL A 210 29.12 0.27 0.91
N SER A 211 28.42 0.42 -0.21
CA SER A 211 29.02 0.71 -1.51
C SER A 211 28.45 2.01 -2.09
N PRO A 212 29.27 3.00 -2.44
CA PRO A 212 30.74 3.04 -2.33
C PRO A 212 31.22 3.20 -0.86
N VAL A 213 32.47 2.81 -0.60
CA VAL A 213 33.17 3.02 0.69
C VAL A 213 33.22 4.52 1.07
N ASP A 214 33.51 4.85 2.33
CA ASP A 214 33.57 6.23 2.87
C ASP A 214 32.25 7.02 2.87
N ALA A 215 31.10 6.33 2.90
CA ALA A 215 29.83 7.00 3.14
C ALA A 215 29.66 7.32 4.64
N ARG A 216 29.01 8.45 4.95
CA ARG A 216 28.59 8.73 6.33
C ARG A 216 27.34 7.92 6.63
N VAL A 217 27.39 7.12 7.67
CA VAL A 217 26.28 6.30 8.13
C VAL A 217 25.76 6.89 9.44
N ARG A 218 24.44 6.95 9.56
CA ARG A 218 23.76 7.17 10.83
C ARG A 218 22.81 6.01 11.09
N VAL A 219 22.82 5.49 12.30
CA VAL A 219 21.81 4.55 12.78
C VAL A 219 20.97 5.33 13.79
N ASP A 220 19.69 5.47 13.47
CA ASP A 220 18.76 6.40 14.11
C ASP A 220 19.29 7.84 14.10
N GLU A 221 19.66 8.37 15.25
CA GLU A 221 20.22 9.72 15.41
C GLU A 221 21.74 9.72 15.60
N ALA A 222 22.37 8.58 15.88
CA ALA A 222 23.81 8.50 16.15
C ALA A 222 24.62 8.33 14.86
N VAL A 223 25.80 8.94 14.82
CA VAL A 223 26.78 8.67 13.76
C VAL A 223 27.35 7.28 14.02
N TRP A 224 27.23 6.39 13.03
CA TRP A 224 27.76 5.04 13.12
C TRP A 224 29.18 5.01 12.56
N THR A 225 30.10 4.51 13.37
CA THR A 225 31.47 4.21 12.98
C THR A 225 31.67 2.70 13.06
N PRO A 226 32.17 2.05 11.99
CA PRO A 226 32.50 0.64 12.07
C PRO A 226 33.52 0.43 13.21
N PRO A 227 33.34 -0.59 14.06
CA PRO A 227 34.31 -0.93 15.09
C PRO A 227 35.67 -1.22 14.43
N GLU A 228 36.75 -0.72 15.04
CA GLU A 228 38.11 -0.96 14.55
C GLU A 228 38.39 -2.47 14.62
N THR A 229 38.42 -3.10 13.45
CA THR A 229 38.59 -4.54 13.28
C THR A 229 39.94 -5.00 13.79
N ASP A 230 39.97 -5.76 14.89
CA ASP A 230 41.04 -6.72 15.22
C ASP A 230 40.57 -7.93 16.07
N ALA A 231 39.28 -8.04 16.42
CA ALA A 231 38.75 -9.24 17.07
C ALA A 231 37.42 -9.69 16.45
N ASP A 232 37.31 -10.99 16.15
CA ASP A 232 36.11 -11.69 15.67
C ASP A 232 34.86 -11.55 16.60
N ASN A 233 34.95 -10.77 17.68
CA ASN A 233 33.91 -10.54 18.67
C ASN A 233 33.45 -9.08 18.82
N ASP A 234 34.02 -8.13 18.07
CA ASP A 234 33.71 -6.70 18.20
C ASP A 234 32.66 -6.22 17.17
N ALA A 235 31.71 -7.08 16.78
CA ALA A 235 30.58 -6.63 15.97
C ALA A 235 29.79 -5.56 16.75
N ALA A 236 29.46 -4.44 16.08
CA ALA A 236 28.66 -3.39 16.68
C ALA A 236 27.33 -3.99 17.17
N GLN A 237 26.93 -3.68 18.40
CA GLN A 237 25.68 -4.17 18.97
C GLN A 237 24.54 -3.21 18.65
N LEU A 238 23.45 -3.76 18.13
CA LEU A 238 22.21 -3.04 17.85
C LEU A 238 21.15 -3.47 18.87
N PRO A 239 20.57 -2.56 19.67
CA PRO A 239 19.49 -2.88 20.60
C PRO A 239 18.33 -3.59 19.88
N ALA A 240 17.51 -4.33 20.62
CA ALA A 240 16.32 -4.92 20.03
C ALA A 240 15.34 -3.82 19.58
N GLY A 241 14.79 -3.97 18.38
CA GLY A 241 13.87 -3.02 17.78
C GLY A 241 14.12 -2.78 16.29
N VAL A 242 13.34 -1.85 15.75
CA VAL A 242 13.48 -1.37 14.38
C VAL A 242 14.34 -0.11 14.40
N HIS A 243 15.45 -0.15 13.68
CA HIS A 243 16.42 0.93 13.58
C HIS A 243 16.47 1.48 12.16
N ARG A 244 16.64 2.80 12.07
CA ARG A 244 16.65 3.52 10.80
C ARG A 244 18.07 3.82 10.38
N VAL A 245 18.54 3.14 9.34
CA VAL A 245 19.90 3.31 8.81
C VAL A 245 19.89 4.30 7.65
N LEU A 246 20.41 5.49 7.90
CA LEU A 246 20.60 6.53 6.88
C LEU A 246 22.03 6.52 6.38
N VAL A 247 22.21 6.21 5.10
CA VAL A 247 23.50 6.23 4.43
C VAL A 247 23.55 7.43 3.49
N HIS A 248 24.54 8.30 3.70
CA HIS A 248 24.69 9.53 2.93
C HIS A 248 26.14 9.71 2.47
N LYS A 249 26.29 10.04 1.18
CA LYS A 249 27.57 10.46 0.59
C LYS A 249 27.33 11.62 -0.37
N SER A 250 28.22 12.62 -0.33
CA SER A 250 28.15 13.73 -1.27
C SER A 250 28.28 13.22 -2.71
N GLY A 251 27.42 13.73 -3.60
CA GLY A 251 27.35 13.27 -4.98
C GLY A 251 26.55 11.99 -5.19
N TYR A 252 25.94 11.43 -4.16
CA TYR A 252 25.04 10.29 -4.25
C TYR A 252 23.67 10.64 -3.68
N PHE A 253 22.64 9.91 -4.10
CA PHE A 253 21.34 9.97 -3.41
C PHE A 253 21.46 9.28 -2.05
N SER A 254 21.03 9.97 -1.00
CA SER A 254 20.90 9.37 0.33
C SER A 254 19.94 8.18 0.27
N ARG A 255 20.24 7.14 1.04
CA ARG A 255 19.38 5.97 1.14
C ARG A 255 19.06 5.70 2.60
N GLU A 256 17.79 5.45 2.86
CA GLU A 256 17.27 5.08 4.18
C GLU A 256 16.78 3.63 4.09
N VAL A 257 17.21 2.81 5.03
CA VAL A 257 16.84 1.39 5.12
C VAL A 257 16.56 1.04 6.57
N GLU A 258 15.58 0.16 6.81
CA GLU A 258 15.28 -0.34 8.14
C GLU A 258 16.12 -1.58 8.45
N ALA A 259 16.71 -1.60 9.64
CA ALA A 259 17.39 -2.75 10.23
C ALA A 259 16.58 -3.25 11.41
N VAL A 260 16.19 -4.53 11.41
CA VAL A 260 15.39 -5.13 12.48
C VAL A 260 16.27 -6.03 13.30
N ALA A 261 16.49 -5.65 14.56
CA ALA A 261 17.23 -6.43 15.54
C ALA A 261 16.25 -7.11 16.50
N GLU A 262 16.30 -8.43 16.58
CA GLU A 262 15.40 -9.22 17.42
C GLU A 262 16.15 -10.37 18.05
N ARG A 263 15.91 -10.60 19.35
CA ARG A 263 16.34 -11.83 20.04
C ARG A 263 17.83 -12.17 19.87
N GLY A 264 18.70 -11.16 19.80
CA GLY A 264 20.13 -11.33 19.58
C GLY A 264 20.55 -11.93 18.22
N GLN A 265 19.65 -12.03 17.23
CA GLN A 265 19.97 -12.57 15.91
C GLN A 265 20.84 -11.60 15.11
N PRO A 266 21.89 -12.06 14.42
CA PRO A 266 22.78 -11.17 13.68
C PRO A 266 22.05 -10.49 12.52
N VAL A 267 22.27 -9.18 12.37
CA VAL A 267 21.71 -8.33 11.33
C VAL A 267 22.81 -7.96 10.34
N HIS A 268 22.71 -8.48 9.13
CA HIS A 268 23.60 -8.13 8.02
C HIS A 268 22.87 -7.24 7.02
N LEU A 269 23.37 -6.01 6.84
CA LEU A 269 22.78 -5.04 5.92
C LEU A 269 23.79 -4.62 4.85
N ALA A 270 23.40 -4.72 3.58
CA ALA A 270 24.19 -4.25 2.45
C ALA A 270 23.47 -3.07 1.77
N VAL A 271 24.10 -1.90 1.76
CA VAL A 271 23.52 -0.67 1.19
C VAL A 271 24.37 -0.18 0.03
N SER A 272 23.75 -0.11 -1.15
CA SER A 272 24.36 0.51 -2.33
C SER A 272 23.70 1.86 -2.64
N LEU A 273 24.52 2.91 -2.75
CA LEU A 273 24.09 4.26 -3.13
C LEU A 273 24.11 4.46 -4.64
N THR A 274 23.14 5.21 -5.15
CA THR A 274 23.08 5.60 -6.57
C THR A 274 23.75 6.95 -6.78
N PRO A 275 24.65 7.10 -7.78
CA PRO A 275 25.23 8.40 -8.13
C PRO A 275 24.18 9.45 -8.48
N ARG A 276 24.41 10.69 -8.04
CA ARG A 276 23.57 11.87 -8.29
C ARG A 276 24.29 12.79 -9.27
N GLN A 277 23.59 13.20 -10.33
CA GLN A 277 24.07 14.21 -11.27
C GLN A 277 23.31 15.51 -11.08
N ASP A 278 24.01 16.56 -10.66
CA ASP A 278 23.44 17.90 -10.49
C ASP A 278 23.57 18.69 -11.81
N LEU A 279 22.46 19.23 -12.28
CA LEU A 279 22.35 19.98 -13.53
C LEU A 279 21.79 21.37 -13.24
N LEU A 280 22.37 22.40 -13.83
CA LEU A 280 21.85 23.76 -13.85
C LEU A 280 21.35 24.05 -15.27
N VAL A 281 20.07 24.36 -15.43
CA VAL A 281 19.43 24.43 -16.75
C VAL A 281 18.79 25.79 -16.98
N SER A 282 19.23 26.48 -18.03
CA SER A 282 18.72 27.77 -18.48
C SER A 282 18.27 27.69 -19.95
N PRO A 283 17.01 28.04 -20.28
CA PRO A 283 15.95 28.47 -19.38
C PRO A 283 15.34 27.32 -18.55
N ALA A 284 14.71 27.65 -17.41
CA ALA A 284 14.14 26.67 -16.48
C ALA A 284 13.13 25.67 -17.08
N HIS A 285 12.47 26.02 -18.18
CA HIS A 285 11.47 25.17 -18.84
C HIS A 285 12.06 24.21 -19.89
N ALA A 286 13.39 24.18 -20.06
CA ALA A 286 14.02 23.26 -21.00
C ALA A 286 13.79 21.80 -20.61
N ARG A 287 13.52 20.95 -21.59
CA ARG A 287 13.38 19.49 -21.43
C ARG A 287 14.72 18.84 -21.70
N LEU A 288 15.07 17.87 -20.87
CA LEU A 288 16.32 17.14 -20.94
C LEU A 288 16.07 15.74 -21.47
N PHE A 289 16.96 15.29 -22.36
CA PHE A 289 16.91 13.98 -22.98
C PHE A 289 18.27 13.31 -22.91
N ILE A 290 18.28 12.00 -22.70
CA ILE A 290 19.46 11.13 -22.86
C ILE A 290 19.12 10.12 -23.95
N GLU A 291 19.93 10.04 -25.01
CA GLU A 291 19.73 9.11 -26.13
C GLU A 291 18.31 9.20 -26.75
N GLY A 292 17.73 10.42 -26.75
CA GLY A 292 16.38 10.67 -27.26
C GLY A 292 15.23 10.31 -26.30
N ARG A 293 15.50 9.73 -25.12
CA ARG A 293 14.51 9.49 -24.07
C ARG A 293 14.49 10.64 -23.06
N PRO A 294 13.32 11.06 -22.56
CA PRO A 294 13.24 12.10 -21.53
C PRO A 294 13.97 11.64 -20.26
N LEU A 295 14.76 12.53 -19.66
CA LEU A 295 15.49 12.27 -18.43
C LEU A 295 14.55 12.26 -17.23
N GLU A 296 14.64 11.23 -16.38
CA GLU A 296 13.91 11.17 -15.12
C GLU A 296 14.56 12.10 -14.09
N LEU A 297 13.80 13.09 -13.63
CA LEU A 297 14.26 14.10 -12.68
C LEU A 297 13.79 13.70 -11.28
N VAL A 298 14.71 13.65 -10.30
CA VAL A 298 14.38 13.29 -8.91
C VAL A 298 14.05 14.54 -8.10
N GLU A 299 14.84 15.60 -8.25
CA GLU A 299 14.63 16.89 -7.61
C GLU A 299 14.69 17.98 -8.67
N SER A 300 13.83 18.99 -8.56
CA SER A 300 13.80 20.13 -9.49
C SER A 300 13.36 21.39 -8.77
N THR A 301 14.26 22.38 -8.67
CA THR A 301 13.97 23.69 -8.10
C THR A 301 14.30 24.79 -9.10
N ALA A 302 13.39 25.75 -9.29
CA ALA A 302 13.61 26.90 -10.15
C ALA A 302 13.87 28.14 -9.29
N TYR A 303 14.90 28.92 -9.62
CA TYR A 303 15.22 30.17 -8.95
C TYR A 303 15.64 31.25 -9.94
N PRO A 304 15.38 32.54 -9.64
CA PRO A 304 15.81 33.66 -10.47
C PRO A 304 17.33 33.85 -10.38
N THR A 305 17.98 34.18 -11.50
CA THR A 305 19.38 34.60 -11.50
C THR A 305 19.52 36.07 -11.11
N ALA A 306 20.59 36.38 -10.37
CA ALA A 306 20.88 37.73 -9.87
C ALA A 306 21.08 38.77 -10.98
N GLU A 307 21.60 38.37 -12.14
CA GLU A 307 22.00 39.31 -13.19
C GLU A 307 20.89 39.68 -14.20
N ASN A 308 19.82 38.88 -14.36
CA ASN A 308 18.92 39.05 -15.52
C ASN A 308 17.44 38.68 -15.31
N LYS A 309 16.98 38.44 -14.07
CA LYS A 309 15.61 37.94 -13.76
C LYS A 309 15.21 36.67 -14.55
N ARG A 310 16.16 35.93 -15.15
CA ARG A 310 15.89 34.71 -15.91
C ARG A 310 15.82 33.53 -14.94
N LEU A 311 14.75 32.76 -15.00
CA LEU A 311 14.58 31.55 -14.20
C LEU A 311 15.53 30.45 -14.70
N VAL A 312 16.32 29.91 -13.77
CA VAL A 312 17.18 28.75 -13.98
C VAL A 312 16.68 27.60 -13.11
N ARG A 313 16.76 26.37 -13.63
CA ARG A 313 16.31 25.17 -12.93
C ARG A 313 17.50 24.32 -12.51
N ARG A 314 17.67 24.12 -11.20
CA ARG A 314 18.61 23.13 -10.66
C ARG A 314 17.89 21.79 -10.56
N VAL A 315 18.51 20.75 -11.08
CA VAL A 315 17.91 19.43 -11.20
C VAL A 315 18.88 18.37 -10.71
N ALA A 316 18.39 17.41 -9.92
CA ALA A 316 19.12 16.20 -9.60
C ALA A 316 18.55 15.04 -10.44
N ALA A 317 19.40 14.40 -11.23
CA ALA A 317 19.00 13.26 -12.06
C ALA A 317 19.72 11.98 -11.61
N ARG A 318 19.03 10.85 -11.73
CA ARG A 318 19.67 9.53 -11.63
C ARG A 318 20.49 9.30 -12.88
N TRP A 319 21.75 8.96 -12.68
CA TRP A 319 22.66 8.66 -13.76
C TRP A 319 22.89 7.15 -13.83
N PRO A 320 22.77 6.51 -15.01
CA PRO A 320 23.15 5.10 -15.16
C PRO A 320 24.65 4.97 -14.84
N ALA A 321 24.97 4.29 -13.73
CA ALA A 321 26.36 4.15 -13.25
C ALA A 321 27.25 3.31 -14.18
N ASP A 322 26.65 2.66 -15.16
CA ASP A 322 27.19 1.66 -16.07
C ASP A 322 27.46 2.19 -17.49
N ARG A 323 27.08 3.44 -17.80
CA ARG A 323 27.25 4.00 -19.15
C ARG A 323 28.48 4.87 -19.24
N GLY A 324 29.19 4.71 -20.36
CA GLY A 324 30.36 5.51 -20.74
C GLY A 324 30.03 6.99 -20.95
N GLU A 325 30.66 7.63 -21.94
CA GLU A 325 30.30 9.00 -22.31
C GLU A 325 28.80 9.08 -22.71
N VAL A 326 28.03 9.94 -22.05
CA VAL A 326 26.60 10.14 -22.34
C VAL A 326 26.40 11.52 -22.97
N VAL A 327 25.57 11.56 -24.01
CA VAL A 327 25.17 12.81 -24.67
C VAL A 327 23.80 13.24 -24.15
N LEU A 328 23.78 14.33 -23.40
CA LEU A 328 22.56 14.96 -22.91
C LEU A 328 22.12 16.03 -23.90
N GLU A 329 20.86 15.98 -24.32
CA GLU A 329 20.26 16.95 -25.22
C GLU A 329 19.21 17.79 -24.48
N ALA A 330 19.38 19.11 -24.50
CA ALA A 330 18.44 20.06 -23.94
C ALA A 330 17.63 20.74 -25.06
N ARG A 331 16.31 20.83 -24.89
CA ARG A 331 15.39 21.46 -25.84
C ARG A 331 14.43 22.41 -25.15
N ALA A 332 14.28 23.61 -25.69
CA ALA A 332 13.29 24.59 -25.26
C ALA A 332 12.71 25.33 -26.47
N ARG A 333 11.44 25.75 -26.41
CA ARG A 333 10.80 26.53 -27.48
C ARG A 333 11.41 27.93 -27.51
N GLY A 334 11.80 28.41 -28.69
CA GLY A 334 12.48 29.72 -28.81
C GLY A 334 14.00 29.65 -28.62
N TYR A 335 14.57 28.45 -28.48
CA TYR A 335 16.01 28.24 -28.30
C TYR A 335 16.56 27.18 -29.26
N LEU A 336 17.83 27.29 -29.61
CA LEU A 336 18.57 26.27 -30.35
C LEU A 336 18.82 25.06 -29.44
N PRO A 337 18.58 23.81 -29.90
CA PRO A 337 18.88 22.62 -29.11
C PRO A 337 20.38 22.54 -28.83
N GLN A 338 20.72 22.14 -27.60
CA GLN A 338 22.12 22.02 -27.17
C GLN A 338 22.41 20.60 -26.75
N ARG A 339 23.53 20.06 -27.23
CA ARG A 339 24.05 18.75 -26.82
C ARG A 339 25.28 18.95 -25.94
N VAL A 340 25.25 18.37 -24.75
CA VAL A 340 26.35 18.41 -23.78
C VAL A 340 26.85 16.99 -23.60
N ARG A 341 28.14 16.78 -23.85
CA ARG A 341 28.78 15.49 -23.60
C ARG A 341 29.26 15.45 -22.17
N ILE A 342 28.85 14.42 -21.44
CA ILE A 342 29.23 14.21 -20.05
C ILE A 342 30.14 12.97 -20.04
N PRO A 343 31.46 13.14 -19.79
CA PRO A 343 32.42 12.04 -19.86
C PRO A 343 32.21 11.04 -18.72
N SER A 344 32.55 9.78 -18.99
CA SER A 344 32.61 8.73 -17.97
C SER A 344 33.72 9.00 -16.95
N GLY A 345 33.43 8.81 -15.66
CA GLY A 345 34.41 8.99 -14.58
C GLY A 345 34.42 10.37 -13.92
N ARG A 346 33.45 11.24 -14.22
CA ARG A 346 33.26 12.49 -13.48
C ARG A 346 32.91 12.17 -12.02
N PRO A 347 33.44 12.92 -11.02
CA PRO A 347 33.01 12.75 -9.65
C PRO A 347 31.49 12.93 -9.54
N PRO A 348 30.76 12.01 -8.87
CA PRO A 348 29.35 12.17 -8.61
C PRO A 348 29.06 13.51 -7.94
N GLY A 349 27.95 14.18 -8.28
CA GLY A 349 27.58 15.51 -7.78
C GLY A 349 28.24 16.70 -8.47
N THR A 350 29.09 16.49 -9.49
CA THR A 350 29.70 17.62 -10.22
C THR A 350 28.64 18.39 -11.00
N LEU A 351 28.48 19.69 -10.73
CA LEU A 351 27.52 20.55 -11.43
C LEU A 351 27.81 20.62 -12.94
N VAL A 352 26.76 20.48 -13.77
CA VAL A 352 26.81 20.75 -15.20
C VAL A 352 25.92 21.94 -15.50
N ASP A 353 26.48 23.01 -16.07
CA ASP A 353 25.70 24.15 -16.54
C ASP A 353 25.28 23.96 -18.00
N ILE A 354 23.99 24.18 -18.27
CA ILE A 354 23.34 23.99 -19.57
C ILE A 354 22.58 25.28 -19.88
N ALA A 355 23.22 26.16 -20.65
CA ALA A 355 22.65 27.43 -21.08
C ALA A 355 22.31 27.43 -22.59
N LEU A 356 21.02 27.28 -22.89
CA LEU A 356 20.50 27.28 -24.25
C LEU A 356 20.58 28.69 -24.88
N ARG A 357 20.92 28.73 -26.17
CA ARG A 357 21.00 29.98 -26.94
C ARG A 357 19.65 30.32 -27.57
N PRO A 358 19.16 31.58 -27.49
CA PRO A 358 17.91 31.98 -28.14
C PRO A 358 17.99 31.77 -29.67
N LEU A 359 16.86 31.45 -30.28
CA LEU A 359 16.73 31.48 -31.75
C LEU A 359 16.91 32.93 -32.24
N PRO A 360 17.70 33.17 -33.30
CA PRO A 360 17.79 34.50 -33.90
C PRO A 360 16.41 34.92 -34.41
N PRO A 361 16.05 36.21 -34.33
CA PRO A 361 14.78 36.71 -34.84
C PRO A 361 14.70 36.41 -36.36
N PRO A 362 13.51 36.04 -36.88
CA PRO A 362 13.33 35.87 -38.32
C PRO A 362 13.60 37.19 -39.03
N GLU A 363 14.18 37.11 -40.22
CA GLU A 363 14.39 38.29 -41.08
C GLU A 363 13.06 39.00 -41.33
N PRO A 364 13.03 40.36 -41.31
CA PRO A 364 11.80 41.10 -41.52
C PRO A 364 11.23 40.81 -42.91
N VAL A 365 10.02 40.23 -42.95
CA VAL A 365 9.28 39.97 -44.19
C VAL A 365 8.77 41.30 -44.74
N ALA A 366 9.04 41.58 -46.01
CA ALA A 366 8.58 42.76 -46.72
C ALA A 366 7.04 42.91 -46.67
N GLU A 367 6.59 44.15 -46.52
CA GLU A 367 5.19 44.55 -46.33
C GLU A 367 4.23 44.00 -47.41
N THR A 368 3.09 43.46 -46.98
CA THR A 368 2.06 42.90 -47.87
C THR A 368 1.12 43.98 -48.45
N PRO A 369 0.56 43.81 -49.68
CA PRO A 369 -0.17 44.87 -50.39
C PRO A 369 -1.60 45.18 -49.88
N PRO A 370 -2.16 46.38 -50.22
CA PRO A 370 -3.32 46.98 -49.53
C PRO A 370 -4.70 46.35 -49.78
N TRP A 371 -4.86 45.47 -50.76
CA TRP A 371 -6.18 44.96 -51.18
C TRP A 371 -6.74 43.82 -50.29
N TRP A 372 -6.01 43.42 -49.26
CA TRP A 372 -6.42 42.36 -48.32
C TRP A 372 -7.30 42.83 -47.13
N ARG A 373 -7.50 44.15 -46.93
CA ARG A 373 -8.26 44.68 -45.76
C ARG A 373 -9.77 44.43 -45.76
N ASN A 374 -10.40 44.06 -46.88
CA ASN A 374 -11.87 44.07 -47.01
C ASN A 374 -12.56 42.68 -46.99
N ARG A 375 -11.87 41.58 -46.66
CA ARG A 375 -12.53 40.25 -46.53
C ARG A 375 -13.14 39.96 -45.16
N GLY A 376 -12.80 40.73 -44.13
CA GLY A 376 -13.33 40.52 -42.76
C GLY A 376 -14.84 40.80 -42.62
N THR A 377 -15.41 41.67 -43.46
CA THR A 377 -16.83 42.09 -43.40
C THR A 377 -17.79 41.09 -44.05
N LEU A 378 -17.34 40.31 -45.04
CA LEU A 378 -18.14 39.26 -45.67
C LEU A 378 -18.35 38.03 -44.76
N GLY A 379 -17.41 37.75 -43.86
CA GLY A 379 -17.53 36.62 -42.91
C GLY A 379 -18.60 36.84 -41.83
N VAL A 380 -18.82 38.08 -41.39
CA VAL A 380 -19.79 38.43 -40.34
C VAL A 380 -21.24 38.37 -40.86
N GLY A 381 -21.46 38.69 -42.14
CA GLY A 381 -22.78 38.59 -42.79
C GLY A 381 -23.25 37.14 -42.97
N ALA A 382 -22.33 36.20 -43.23
CA ALA A 382 -22.69 34.79 -43.40
C ALA A 382 -23.03 34.09 -42.07
N ALA A 383 -22.37 34.45 -40.97
CA ALA A 383 -22.60 33.88 -39.64
C ALA A 383 -23.97 34.28 -39.06
N SER A 384 -24.44 35.50 -39.34
CA SER A 384 -25.73 36.02 -38.85
C SER A 384 -26.94 35.39 -39.56
N LEU A 385 -26.83 35.11 -40.86
CA LEU A 385 -27.87 34.42 -41.63
C LEU A 385 -28.05 32.94 -41.22
N GLY A 386 -26.97 32.25 -40.81
CA GLY A 386 -27.04 30.85 -40.33
C GLY A 386 -27.77 30.69 -38.98
N ILE A 387 -27.69 31.69 -38.11
CA ILE A 387 -28.35 31.67 -36.78
C ILE A 387 -29.87 31.92 -36.92
N ALA A 388 -30.29 32.79 -37.85
CA ALA A 388 -31.72 33.09 -38.06
C ALA A 388 -32.49 31.93 -38.72
N ALA A 389 -31.88 31.23 -39.68
CA ALA A 389 -32.51 30.10 -40.36
C ALA A 389 -32.68 28.87 -39.44
N SER A 390 -31.71 28.61 -38.57
CA SER A 390 -31.70 27.45 -37.67
C SER A 390 -32.69 27.56 -36.51
N THR A 391 -32.81 28.74 -35.92
CA THR A 391 -33.79 29.02 -34.85
C THR A 391 -35.23 28.85 -35.33
N SER A 392 -35.53 29.27 -36.57
CA SER A 392 -36.86 29.14 -37.16
C SER A 392 -37.27 27.67 -37.39
N VAL A 393 -36.33 26.84 -37.87
CA VAL A 393 -36.57 25.40 -38.09
C VAL A 393 -36.75 24.65 -36.77
N ALA A 394 -35.92 24.96 -35.77
CA ALA A 394 -36.03 24.34 -34.44
C ALA A 394 -37.38 24.64 -33.77
N VAL A 395 -37.87 25.89 -33.85
CA VAL A 395 -39.18 26.30 -33.32
C VAL A 395 -40.33 25.58 -34.02
N PHE A 396 -40.24 25.36 -35.34
CA PHE A 396 -41.28 24.66 -36.09
C PHE A 396 -41.41 23.18 -35.64
N TYR A 397 -40.29 22.47 -35.51
CA TYR A 397 -40.32 21.06 -35.10
C TYR A 397 -40.71 20.87 -33.63
N THR A 398 -40.35 21.80 -32.73
CA THR A 398 -40.82 21.75 -31.33
C THR A 398 -42.32 21.99 -31.21
N LEU A 399 -42.87 22.97 -31.94
CA LEU A 399 -44.31 23.21 -31.97
C LEU A 399 -45.08 22.00 -32.54
N ARG A 400 -44.51 21.31 -33.55
CA ARG A 400 -45.10 20.09 -34.09
C ARG A 400 -45.10 18.94 -33.09
N ALA A 401 -44.00 18.74 -32.37
CA ALA A 401 -43.90 17.73 -31.32
C ALA A 401 -44.90 17.99 -30.19
N HIS A 402 -45.04 19.25 -29.77
CA HIS A 402 -45.99 19.65 -28.73
C HIS A 402 -47.45 19.34 -29.09
N ARG A 403 -47.87 19.66 -30.33
CA ARG A 403 -49.24 19.35 -30.81
C ARG A 403 -49.52 17.85 -30.88
N LEU A 404 -48.52 17.04 -31.20
CA LEU A 404 -48.66 15.57 -31.21
C LEU A 404 -48.75 15.01 -29.79
N LEU A 405 -48.07 15.62 -28.81
CA LEU A 405 -48.16 15.22 -27.40
C LEU A 405 -49.50 15.60 -26.77
N GLU A 406 -50.05 16.78 -27.10
CA GLU A 406 -51.40 17.19 -26.67
C GLU A 406 -52.48 16.23 -27.21
N SER A 407 -52.37 15.79 -28.48
CA SER A 407 -53.33 14.86 -29.07
C SER A 407 -53.25 13.47 -28.45
N VAL A 408 -52.07 13.03 -27.98
CA VAL A 408 -51.92 11.77 -27.25
C VAL A 408 -52.52 11.87 -25.84
N HIS A 409 -52.29 12.98 -25.12
CA HIS A 409 -52.88 13.20 -23.78
C HIS A 409 -54.40 13.23 -23.81
N ALA A 410 -55.00 13.83 -24.85
CA ALA A 410 -56.45 13.88 -24.99
C ALA A 410 -57.11 12.51 -25.27
N ARG A 411 -56.34 11.51 -25.73
CA ARG A 411 -56.85 10.18 -26.11
C ARG A 411 -56.58 9.08 -25.09
N CYS A 412 -55.67 9.32 -24.13
CA CYS A 412 -55.33 8.35 -23.08
C CYS A 412 -55.86 8.78 -21.71
N GLU A 413 -57.17 8.63 -21.46
CA GLU A 413 -57.75 8.91 -20.13
C GLU A 413 -57.44 7.81 -19.09
N THR A 414 -57.15 6.58 -19.51
CA THR A 414 -56.72 5.49 -18.61
C THR A 414 -55.66 4.59 -19.28
N PRO A 415 -54.47 4.39 -18.69
CA PRO A 415 -53.46 3.48 -19.23
C PRO A 415 -53.91 2.01 -19.14
N PRO A 416 -53.48 1.13 -20.08
CA PRO A 416 -52.55 1.38 -21.19
C PRO A 416 -53.23 1.89 -22.48
N CYS A 417 -52.58 2.84 -23.17
CA CYS A 417 -53.01 3.39 -24.46
C CYS A 417 -53.05 2.33 -25.59
N ASP A 418 -53.92 2.54 -26.58
CA ASP A 418 -54.01 1.74 -27.80
C ASP A 418 -52.77 1.90 -28.72
N ASP A 419 -52.62 1.00 -29.70
CA ASP A 419 -51.46 0.96 -30.60
C ASP A 419 -51.36 2.18 -31.53
N GLU A 420 -52.46 2.89 -31.75
CA GLU A 420 -52.52 4.08 -32.61
C GLU A 420 -51.93 5.30 -31.87
N ALA A 421 -52.23 5.47 -30.58
CA ALA A 421 -51.59 6.47 -29.72
C ALA A 421 -50.08 6.23 -29.56
N ARG A 422 -49.63 4.97 -29.58
CA ARG A 422 -48.19 4.63 -29.57
C ARG A 422 -47.47 5.14 -30.82
N ALA A 423 -48.10 5.04 -32.00
CA ALA A 423 -47.51 5.52 -33.26
C ALA A 423 -47.29 7.05 -33.26
N ASP A 424 -48.23 7.81 -32.70
CA ASP A 424 -48.11 9.27 -32.58
C ASP A 424 -46.99 9.69 -31.60
N VAL A 425 -46.77 8.92 -30.52
CA VAL A 425 -45.62 9.12 -29.62
C VAL A 425 -44.29 8.92 -30.36
N PHE A 426 -44.19 7.90 -31.22
CA PHE A 426 -42.99 7.68 -32.04
C PHE A 426 -42.81 8.77 -33.10
N ALA A 427 -43.88 9.24 -33.74
CA ALA A 427 -43.82 10.36 -34.69
C ALA A 427 -43.37 11.67 -34.03
N ALA A 428 -43.79 11.93 -32.78
CA ALA A 428 -43.31 13.07 -32.00
C ALA A 428 -41.81 12.93 -31.67
N ALA A 429 -41.35 11.73 -31.33
CA ALA A 429 -39.93 11.45 -31.09
C ALA A 429 -39.05 11.65 -32.33
N ASP A 430 -39.56 11.27 -33.52
CA ASP A 430 -38.84 11.40 -34.79
C ASP A 430 -38.80 12.86 -35.29
N ALA A 431 -39.88 13.62 -35.06
CA ALA A 431 -39.90 15.07 -35.29
C ALA A 431 -38.86 15.80 -34.41
N ALA A 432 -38.68 15.36 -33.17
CA ALA A 432 -37.63 15.88 -32.29
C ALA A 432 -36.22 15.50 -32.78
N GLY A 433 -36.03 14.31 -33.36
CA GLY A 433 -34.75 13.91 -33.99
C GLY A 433 -34.35 14.79 -35.17
N ASN A 434 -35.30 15.22 -35.99
CA ASN A 434 -35.02 16.13 -37.10
C ASN A 434 -34.63 17.56 -36.64
N ALA A 435 -35.12 18.00 -35.47
CA ALA A 435 -34.66 19.23 -34.84
C ALA A 435 -33.19 19.15 -34.36
N ASP A 436 -32.73 17.96 -33.96
CA ASP A 436 -31.34 17.71 -33.54
C ASP A 436 -30.36 17.91 -34.71
N ILE A 437 -30.70 17.41 -35.90
CA ILE A 437 -29.85 17.54 -37.10
C ILE A 437 -29.73 19.03 -37.50
N ALA A 438 -30.84 19.77 -37.43
CA ALA A 438 -30.86 21.19 -37.77
C ALA A 438 -30.05 22.05 -36.78
N SER A 439 -30.14 21.76 -35.48
CA SER A 439 -29.41 22.49 -34.44
C SER A 439 -27.92 22.15 -34.41
N ALA A 440 -27.54 20.88 -34.60
CA ALA A 440 -26.14 20.48 -34.74
C ALA A 440 -25.49 21.08 -36.00
N GLY A 441 -26.21 21.09 -37.13
CA GLY A 441 -25.76 21.73 -38.36
C GLY A 441 -25.50 23.23 -38.18
N ALA A 442 -26.38 23.92 -37.45
CA ALA A 442 -26.22 25.35 -37.15
C ALA A 442 -25.01 25.65 -36.26
N LEU A 443 -24.77 24.80 -35.26
CA LEU A 443 -23.63 24.95 -34.35
C LEU A 443 -22.30 24.72 -35.07
N LEU A 444 -22.24 23.72 -35.95
CA LEU A 444 -21.07 23.46 -36.79
C LEU A 444 -20.83 24.57 -37.81
N PHE A 445 -21.89 25.13 -38.42
CA PHE A 445 -21.75 26.27 -39.33
C PHE A 445 -21.25 27.53 -38.63
N THR A 446 -21.72 27.82 -37.42
CA THR A 446 -21.26 28.98 -36.64
C THR A 446 -19.81 28.82 -36.17
N LEU A 447 -19.42 27.63 -35.70
CA LEU A 447 -18.03 27.31 -35.37
C LEU A 447 -17.11 27.37 -36.59
N GLY A 448 -17.55 26.84 -37.75
CA GLY A 448 -16.82 26.90 -39.00
C GLY A 448 -16.63 28.34 -39.50
N GLY A 449 -17.67 29.18 -39.39
CA GLY A 449 -17.58 30.61 -39.71
C GLY A 449 -16.60 31.37 -38.82
N LEU A 450 -16.56 31.05 -37.52
CA LEU A 450 -15.62 31.62 -36.55
C LEU A 450 -14.17 31.19 -36.80
N GLN A 451 -13.94 29.90 -37.10
CA GLN A 451 -12.60 29.38 -37.43
C GLN A 451 -12.07 29.95 -38.75
N ALA A 452 -12.90 30.00 -39.80
CA ALA A 452 -12.50 30.55 -41.11
C ALA A 452 -12.14 32.05 -41.02
N TRP A 453 -12.77 32.77 -40.09
CA TRP A 453 -12.47 34.18 -39.82
C TRP A 453 -11.19 34.35 -38.98
N GLN A 454 -10.96 33.52 -37.95
CA GLN A 454 -9.74 33.54 -37.14
C GLN A 454 -8.45 33.35 -37.97
N TRP A 455 -8.52 32.59 -39.06
CA TRP A 455 -7.35 32.35 -39.91
C TRP A 455 -6.95 33.52 -40.84
N ASN A 456 -7.82 34.51 -41.06
CA ASN A 456 -7.59 35.57 -42.07
C ASN A 456 -7.32 36.98 -41.51
N ALA A 457 -7.21 37.19 -40.20
CA ALA A 457 -7.03 38.53 -39.63
C ALA A 457 -5.55 38.91 -39.38
N ALA A 458 -5.01 39.83 -40.20
CA ALA A 458 -3.69 40.46 -40.05
C ALA A 458 -3.59 41.37 -38.78
N PRO A 459 -2.38 41.84 -38.38
CA PRO A 459 -2.14 42.41 -37.05
C PRO A 459 -2.56 43.88 -36.90
N ALA A 460 -2.60 44.30 -35.63
CA ALA A 460 -3.36 45.41 -35.07
C ALA A 460 -2.75 46.80 -35.22
N GLU A 461 -3.61 47.81 -35.33
CA GLU A 461 -3.33 49.17 -34.85
C GLU A 461 -4.32 49.58 -33.75
N ARG A 462 -3.88 50.56 -32.95
CA ARG A 462 -4.23 50.84 -31.55
C ARG A 462 -5.72 51.18 -31.31
N GLY A 463 -6.19 50.76 -30.14
CA GLY A 463 -7.59 50.72 -29.70
C GLY A 463 -7.88 49.31 -29.18
N MET A 464 -8.88 49.13 -28.30
CA MET A 464 -9.30 47.82 -27.78
C MET A 464 -9.24 46.79 -28.92
N SER A 465 -8.25 45.89 -28.91
CA SER A 465 -7.79 45.30 -30.19
C SER A 465 -8.98 44.64 -30.86
N THR A 466 -9.18 44.85 -32.15
CA THR A 466 -10.38 44.34 -32.86
C THR A 466 -10.55 42.83 -32.65
N ARG A 467 -9.44 42.12 -32.40
CA ARG A 467 -9.40 40.71 -31.98
C ARG A 467 -10.07 40.44 -30.64
N ARG A 468 -9.96 41.33 -29.64
CA ARG A 468 -10.59 41.21 -28.31
C ARG A 468 -12.10 41.44 -28.34
N THR A 469 -12.56 42.53 -28.96
CA THR A 469 -14.02 42.77 -29.10
C THR A 469 -14.68 41.59 -29.82
N VAL A 470 -13.99 41.01 -30.81
CA VAL A 470 -14.48 39.83 -31.51
C VAL A 470 -14.35 38.55 -30.67
N ALA A 471 -13.32 38.38 -29.84
CA ALA A 471 -13.22 37.23 -28.93
C ALA A 471 -14.33 37.24 -27.86
N ILE A 472 -14.65 38.42 -27.32
CA ILE A 472 -15.77 38.61 -26.38
C ILE A 472 -17.08 38.35 -27.11
N GLY A 473 -17.29 38.93 -28.30
CA GLY A 473 -18.48 38.70 -29.11
C GLY A 473 -18.67 37.23 -29.49
N ALA A 474 -17.59 36.52 -29.85
CA ALA A 474 -17.61 35.10 -30.15
C ALA A 474 -17.96 34.25 -28.92
N SER A 475 -17.39 34.58 -27.75
CA SER A 475 -17.69 33.89 -26.49
C SER A 475 -19.16 34.10 -26.08
N LEU A 476 -19.71 35.30 -26.25
CA LEU A 476 -21.12 35.59 -26.00
C LEU A 476 -22.05 34.89 -27.00
N ALA A 477 -21.66 34.81 -28.27
CA ALA A 477 -22.42 34.07 -29.29
C ALA A 477 -22.43 32.56 -29.00
N LEU A 478 -21.30 31.99 -28.58
CA LEU A 478 -21.22 30.60 -28.12
C LEU A 478 -22.06 30.38 -26.87
N ALA A 479 -22.04 31.31 -25.91
CA ALA A 479 -22.88 31.24 -24.72
C ALA A 479 -24.37 31.19 -25.07
N ALA A 480 -24.81 32.05 -25.99
CA ALA A 480 -26.19 32.08 -26.46
C ALA A 480 -26.57 30.78 -27.18
N GLY A 481 -25.71 30.25 -28.05
CA GLY A 481 -25.94 28.97 -28.74
C GLY A 481 -25.98 27.77 -27.79
N ALA A 482 -25.10 27.73 -26.78
CA ALA A 482 -25.10 26.70 -25.76
C ALA A 482 -26.34 26.80 -24.84
N ALA A 483 -26.84 28.01 -24.58
CA ALA A 483 -28.01 28.22 -23.74
C ALA A 483 -29.29 27.78 -24.43
N THR A 484 -29.43 28.09 -25.73
CA THR A 484 -30.56 27.62 -26.53
C THR A 484 -30.54 26.09 -26.66
N PHE A 485 -29.36 25.50 -26.86
CA PHE A 485 -29.16 24.05 -26.87
C PHE A 485 -29.53 23.42 -25.51
N GLY A 486 -29.02 23.95 -24.41
CA GLY A 486 -29.31 23.47 -23.05
C GLY A 486 -30.80 23.55 -22.71
N ARG A 487 -31.47 24.66 -23.09
CA ARG A 487 -32.91 24.84 -22.91
C ARG A 487 -33.71 23.85 -23.75
N HIS A 488 -33.33 23.62 -25.00
CA HIS A 488 -34.02 22.68 -25.89
C HIS A 488 -34.02 21.24 -25.33
N TYR A 489 -32.85 20.73 -24.93
CA TYR A 489 -32.74 19.40 -24.34
C TYR A 489 -33.41 19.30 -22.97
N HIS A 490 -33.45 20.39 -22.19
CA HIS A 490 -34.19 20.43 -20.93
C HIS A 490 -35.69 20.25 -21.17
N THR A 491 -36.28 21.01 -22.11
CA THR A 491 -37.70 20.89 -22.47
C THR A 491 -38.01 19.49 -23.00
N ARG A 492 -37.14 18.92 -23.85
CA ARG A 492 -37.31 17.56 -24.37
C ARG A 492 -37.29 16.50 -23.27
N ALA A 493 -36.38 16.65 -22.31
CA ALA A 493 -36.33 15.75 -21.16
C ALA A 493 -37.61 15.83 -20.32
N SER A 494 -38.19 17.03 -20.13
CA SER A 494 -39.47 17.16 -19.44
C SER A 494 -40.62 16.52 -20.21
N GLU A 495 -40.71 16.75 -21.52
CA GLU A 495 -41.75 16.18 -22.38
C GLU A 495 -41.67 14.65 -22.41
N ARG A 496 -40.46 14.07 -22.50
CA ARG A 496 -40.27 12.61 -22.46
C ARG A 496 -40.63 12.00 -21.11
N ARG A 497 -40.33 12.68 -20.00
CA ARG A 497 -40.77 12.23 -18.67
C ARG A 497 -42.28 12.28 -18.53
N GLU A 498 -42.91 13.32 -19.06
CA GLU A 498 -44.37 13.46 -19.07
C GLU A 498 -45.04 12.39 -19.92
N ALA A 499 -44.54 12.14 -21.13
CA ALA A 499 -44.99 11.03 -21.97
C ALA A 499 -44.77 9.66 -21.32
N ALA A 500 -43.65 9.46 -20.60
CA ALA A 500 -43.39 8.23 -19.88
C ALA A 500 -44.40 8.01 -18.73
N ARG A 501 -44.87 9.06 -18.05
CA ARG A 501 -45.87 8.94 -16.98
C ARG A 501 -47.16 8.29 -17.45
N ALA A 502 -47.58 8.52 -18.70
CA ALA A 502 -48.75 7.87 -19.29
C ALA A 502 -48.55 6.35 -19.52
N LEU A 503 -47.31 5.87 -19.46
CA LEU A 503 -46.92 4.46 -19.68
C LEU A 503 -46.43 3.77 -18.40
N CYS A 504 -46.53 4.44 -17.27
CA CYS A 504 -46.16 3.93 -15.95
C CYS A 504 -47.36 3.97 -15.02
N ASP A 505 -47.47 2.99 -14.14
CA ASP A 505 -48.48 3.02 -13.08
C ASP A 505 -48.10 3.98 -11.94
N ALA A 506 -49.04 4.21 -11.02
CA ALA A 506 -48.83 5.06 -9.85
C ALA A 506 -47.72 4.54 -8.90
N ALA A 507 -47.32 3.27 -9.03
CA ALA A 507 -46.23 2.66 -8.27
C ALA A 507 -44.85 2.86 -8.95
N GLY A 508 -44.81 3.49 -10.13
CA GLY A 508 -43.58 3.73 -10.90
C GLY A 508 -43.13 2.52 -11.73
N SER A 509 -43.97 1.50 -11.88
CA SER A 509 -43.72 0.37 -12.78
C SER A 509 -44.13 0.76 -14.19
N CYS A 510 -43.14 0.85 -15.09
CA CYS A 510 -43.34 1.25 -16.48
C CYS A 510 -43.31 0.03 -17.41
N VAL A 511 -44.15 0.06 -18.44
CA VAL A 511 -44.00 -0.85 -19.58
C VAL A 511 -42.66 -0.55 -20.28
N ARG A 512 -42.09 -1.52 -21.01
CA ARG A 512 -40.77 -1.44 -21.66
C ARG A 512 -40.51 -0.10 -22.38
N ASP A 513 -41.53 0.42 -23.07
CA ASP A 513 -41.44 1.67 -23.82
C ASP A 513 -41.37 2.91 -22.91
N GLY A 514 -42.11 2.92 -21.80
CA GLY A 514 -42.00 3.96 -20.76
C GLY A 514 -40.61 3.98 -20.12
N LEU A 515 -40.03 2.80 -19.88
CA LEU A 515 -38.66 2.69 -19.37
C LEU A 515 -37.61 3.20 -20.37
N ALA A 516 -37.84 2.98 -21.68
CA ALA A 516 -36.98 3.50 -22.74
C ALA A 516 -37.04 5.03 -22.82
N LEU A 517 -38.24 5.62 -22.70
CA LEU A 517 -38.43 7.07 -22.66
C LEU A 517 -37.76 7.72 -21.45
N LEU A 518 -37.84 7.10 -20.27
CA LEU A 518 -37.15 7.59 -19.06
C LEU A 518 -35.63 7.60 -19.26
N ARG A 519 -35.05 6.52 -19.81
CA ARG A 519 -33.62 6.47 -20.11
C ARG A 519 -33.19 7.53 -21.12
N GLN A 520 -34.00 7.78 -22.14
CA GLN A 520 -33.76 8.84 -23.12
C GLN A 520 -33.85 10.23 -22.47
N ALA A 521 -34.82 10.46 -21.59
CA ALA A 521 -34.97 11.73 -20.88
C ALA A 521 -33.80 12.02 -19.93
N ASP A 522 -33.22 10.98 -19.32
CA ASP A 522 -32.02 11.11 -18.50
C ASP A 522 -30.79 11.46 -19.35
N GLY A 523 -30.65 10.84 -20.53
CA GLY A 523 -29.68 11.24 -21.55
C GLY A 523 -29.81 12.69 -21.95
N ASP A 524 -31.02 13.15 -22.28
CA ASP A 524 -31.29 14.55 -22.62
C ASP A 524 -30.99 15.50 -21.46
N SER A 525 -31.27 15.09 -20.21
CA SER A 525 -30.98 15.90 -19.03
C SER A 525 -29.48 16.05 -18.77
N ALA A 526 -28.68 15.04 -19.11
CA ALA A 526 -27.22 15.16 -19.10
C ALA A 526 -26.75 16.14 -20.18
N THR A 527 -27.28 16.02 -21.40
CA THR A 527 -26.96 16.94 -22.52
C THR A 527 -27.36 18.39 -22.22
N ALA A 528 -28.53 18.60 -21.60
CA ALA A 528 -28.99 19.90 -21.17
C ALA A 528 -28.04 20.55 -20.15
N ARG A 529 -27.58 19.78 -19.15
CA ARG A 529 -26.60 20.24 -18.16
C ARG A 529 -25.28 20.65 -18.82
N MET A 530 -24.81 19.89 -19.81
CA MET A 530 -23.62 20.25 -20.57
C MET A 530 -23.79 21.59 -21.32
N GLY A 531 -24.95 21.82 -21.92
CA GLY A 531 -25.29 23.10 -22.55
C GLY A 531 -25.22 24.28 -21.57
N TRP A 532 -25.83 24.15 -20.39
CA TRP A 532 -25.79 25.19 -19.35
C TRP A 532 -24.38 25.44 -18.81
N LEU A 533 -23.58 24.40 -18.63
CA LEU A 533 -22.18 24.53 -18.22
C LEU A 533 -21.34 25.27 -19.26
N LEU A 534 -21.52 24.95 -20.54
CA LEU A 534 -20.84 25.64 -21.65
C LEU A 534 -21.25 27.12 -21.73
N THR A 535 -22.53 27.45 -21.49
CA THR A 535 -22.98 28.83 -21.37
C THR A 535 -22.25 29.55 -20.23
N GLY A 536 -22.24 28.96 -19.03
CA GLY A 536 -21.58 29.55 -17.86
C GLY A 536 -20.08 29.79 -18.10
N ALA A 537 -19.38 28.79 -18.64
CA ALA A 537 -17.97 28.90 -18.97
C ALA A 537 -17.70 29.97 -20.04
N SER A 538 -18.56 30.09 -21.05
CA SER A 538 -18.40 31.07 -22.13
C SER A 538 -18.67 32.50 -21.66
N VAL A 539 -19.66 32.71 -20.79
CA VAL A 539 -19.93 34.02 -20.15
C VAL A 539 -18.80 34.38 -19.20
N ALA A 540 -18.31 33.45 -18.39
CA ALA A 540 -17.18 33.67 -17.50
C ALA A 540 -15.91 34.03 -18.28
N ASN A 541 -15.64 33.35 -19.39
CA ASN A 541 -14.52 33.68 -20.28
C ASN A 541 -14.67 35.08 -20.91
N ALA A 542 -15.88 35.45 -21.36
CA ALA A 542 -16.15 36.79 -21.86
C ALA A 542 -15.94 37.87 -20.78
N ALA A 543 -16.41 37.62 -19.55
CA ALA A 543 -16.24 38.51 -18.41
C ALA A 543 -14.78 38.62 -17.96
N LEU A 544 -14.02 37.52 -17.97
CA LEU A 544 -12.58 37.52 -17.68
C LEU A 544 -11.79 38.28 -18.74
N LEU A 545 -12.11 38.08 -20.03
CA LEU A 545 -11.51 38.85 -21.12
C LEU A 545 -11.85 40.35 -21.04
N TRP A 546 -12.97 40.70 -20.41
CA TRP A 546 -13.37 42.08 -20.12
C TRP A 546 -12.70 42.63 -18.86
N TRP A 547 -12.48 41.82 -17.81
CA TRP A 547 -12.00 42.26 -16.50
C TRP A 547 -10.47 42.23 -16.36
N LEU A 548 -9.77 41.29 -17.00
CA LEU A 548 -8.30 41.18 -17.00
C LEU A 548 -7.61 42.19 -17.92
N THR A 549 -8.31 43.24 -18.34
CA THR A 549 -7.71 44.34 -19.09
C THR A 549 -7.43 45.49 -18.13
N PRO A 550 -6.17 45.79 -17.80
CA PRO A 550 -5.87 47.07 -17.17
C PRO A 550 -6.30 48.20 -18.10
N ASP A 551 -6.90 49.24 -17.54
CA ASP A 551 -7.00 50.53 -18.21
C ASP A 551 -5.59 50.96 -18.61
N ALA A 552 -5.46 51.60 -19.76
CA ALA A 552 -4.18 51.85 -20.43
C ALA A 552 -3.20 52.78 -19.67
N ASP A 553 -3.47 53.08 -18.40
CA ASP A 553 -2.67 53.97 -17.55
C ASP A 553 -2.03 53.27 -16.33
N ASP A 554 -2.26 51.96 -16.09
CA ASP A 554 -1.65 51.28 -14.94
C ASP A 554 -0.57 50.27 -15.36
N SER A 555 0.69 50.65 -15.11
CA SER A 555 1.89 49.94 -15.55
C SER A 555 2.53 49.15 -14.41
N ASP A 556 1.90 48.05 -13.99
CA ASP A 556 2.59 47.03 -13.16
C ASP A 556 2.31 45.60 -13.69
N PRO A 557 3.35 44.85 -14.14
CA PRO A 557 3.17 43.55 -14.79
C PRO A 557 3.19 42.35 -13.82
N HIS A 558 2.97 42.57 -12.52
CA HIS A 558 2.97 41.52 -11.51
C HIS A 558 1.57 41.35 -10.92
N ASP A 559 0.72 40.56 -11.59
CA ASP A 559 -0.32 39.70 -10.96
C ASP A 559 -1.20 39.08 -12.05
N ALA A 560 -0.82 37.89 -12.51
CA ALA A 560 -1.62 37.13 -13.45
C ALA A 560 -2.31 35.97 -12.73
N LEU A 561 -3.54 36.22 -12.27
CA LEU A 561 -4.48 35.18 -11.85
C LEU A 561 -4.65 34.16 -12.99
N ARG A 562 -4.36 32.88 -12.73
CA ARG A 562 -4.53 31.80 -13.69
C ARG A 562 -5.77 31.00 -13.35
N VAL A 563 -6.70 30.96 -14.30
CA VAL A 563 -7.94 30.18 -14.19
C VAL A 563 -7.91 29.07 -15.24
N GLY A 564 -8.03 27.82 -14.81
CA GLY A 564 -8.04 26.64 -15.69
C GLY A 564 -9.19 25.70 -15.37
N PRO A 565 -9.72 24.96 -16.36
CA PRO A 565 -10.72 23.92 -16.09
C PRO A 565 -10.07 22.74 -15.37
N ALA A 566 -10.69 22.27 -14.28
CA ALA A 566 -10.29 21.10 -13.53
C ALA A 566 -11.25 19.94 -13.81
N PHE A 567 -10.71 18.82 -14.28
CA PHE A 567 -11.48 17.62 -14.61
C PHE A 567 -11.07 16.46 -13.69
N GLY A 568 -11.99 16.03 -12.84
CA GLY A 568 -11.88 14.82 -12.01
C GLY A 568 -12.86 13.74 -12.45
N ALA A 569 -12.65 12.51 -11.99
CA ALA A 569 -13.47 11.34 -12.37
C ALA A 569 -14.95 11.44 -11.92
N ALA A 570 -15.27 12.35 -10.98
CA ALA A 570 -16.64 12.59 -10.50
C ALA A 570 -16.98 14.10 -10.30
N GLU A 571 -16.06 15.02 -10.58
CA GLU A 571 -16.28 16.46 -10.41
C GLU A 571 -15.67 17.25 -11.57
N ILE A 572 -16.41 18.25 -12.05
CA ILE A 572 -15.94 19.25 -13.02
C ILE A 572 -15.95 20.58 -12.29
N GLY A 573 -14.78 21.19 -12.15
CA GLY A 573 -14.57 22.43 -11.41
C GLY A 573 -13.73 23.45 -12.18
N ILE A 574 -13.57 24.62 -11.57
CA ILE A 574 -12.68 25.68 -12.06
C ILE A 574 -11.58 25.83 -11.02
N GLU A 575 -10.32 25.64 -11.43
CA GLU A 575 -9.17 25.90 -10.58
C GLU A 575 -8.72 27.35 -10.79
N VAL A 576 -8.68 28.11 -9.69
CA VAL A 576 -8.20 29.49 -9.67
C VAL A 576 -6.90 29.51 -8.87
N THR A 577 -5.79 29.87 -9.53
CA THR A 577 -4.47 29.98 -8.90
C THR A 577 -3.94 31.40 -9.04
N GLY A 578 -3.65 32.03 -7.91
CA GLY A 578 -3.04 33.35 -7.78
C GLY A 578 -2.64 33.63 -6.33
N SER A 579 -1.73 34.58 -6.10
CA SER A 579 -1.49 35.11 -4.75
C SER A 579 -2.54 36.18 -4.44
N PHE A 580 -3.05 36.15 -3.22
CA PHE A 580 -3.84 37.24 -2.65
C PHE A 580 -3.00 37.81 -1.51
N ASP A 581 -2.81 39.12 -1.48
CA ASP A 581 -2.35 39.83 -0.27
C ASP A 581 -3.51 40.04 0.71
#